data_AF-A0ABD3P5I5-F1
#
_entry.id   AF-A0ABD3P5I5-F1
#
_cell.length_a   1.000
_cell.length_b   1.000
_cell.length_c   1.000
_cell.angle_alpha   90.00
_cell.angle_beta   90.00
_cell.angle_gamma   90.00
#
_symmetry.space_group_name_H-M   'P 1'
#
loop_
_entity.id
_entity.type
_entity.pdbx_description
1 polymer ?
#
loop_
_entity_poly.entity_id
_entity_poly.type
_entity_poly.pdbx_seq_one_letter_code
_entity_poly.pdbx_strand_id
1 'polypeptide(L)'
;MERTSSSVEGMDCSRAARITTTRLPQSSGSGFGSKSVRKINPTPAPSPSSYEMFELQELRAQLQTILKQNILIQSLSKEKRQELSEYVKAVVEKVDSPIDFSGRRGNGNTMGTAKFVAAVEGKSWRLIFSTDGNSSTTSSGEGGADATEGALPYGSSVILRIGQFMGTEGTLDYVLKYSKQIMGLKELVAKSICSVDIGPVNPGLFTYQYKDIKTNVFGISNLPVGFFGLLKGRVNYIDTVWFDGERWIERNYLENGDVVYSVYVRDIEDEKEQTK
;
A
#
# COMPACT_ATOMS: atom_id res chain seq x y z
N MET A 1 -16.29 -15.23 69.05
CA MET A 1 -17.37 -16.21 68.80
C MET A 1 -17.00 -16.98 67.54
N GLU A 2 -16.77 -18.28 67.73
CA GLU A 2 -16.90 -19.46 66.82
C GLU A 2 -16.48 -19.30 65.33
N ARG A 3 -15.43 -19.97 64.81
CA ARG A 3 -15.31 -21.41 64.39
C ARG A 3 -16.51 -21.87 63.55
N THR A 4 -16.41 -22.38 62.32
CA THR A 4 -15.72 -23.61 61.80
C THR A 4 -15.83 -23.62 60.26
N SER A 5 -14.78 -23.93 59.46
CA SER A 5 -14.48 -25.25 58.80
C SER A 5 -15.71 -26.05 58.32
N SER A 6 -15.79 -26.63 57.11
CA SER A 6 -14.89 -27.68 56.58
C SER A 6 -15.14 -28.03 55.10
N SER A 7 -14.09 -28.58 54.47
CA SER A 7 -14.04 -29.35 53.20
C SER A 7 -14.97 -30.57 53.13
N VAL A 8 -15.03 -31.20 51.93
CA VAL A 8 -14.75 -32.65 51.64
C VAL A 8 -15.15 -32.92 50.16
N GLU A 9 -14.20 -33.13 49.24
CA GLU A 9 -13.75 -34.41 48.61
C GLU A 9 -14.65 -34.98 47.50
N GLY A 10 -14.01 -35.62 46.50
CA GLY A 10 -14.62 -36.74 45.79
C GLY A 10 -14.27 -36.92 44.31
N MET A 11 -13.16 -37.60 44.02
CA MET A 11 -12.81 -38.28 42.76
C MET A 11 -13.89 -39.32 42.36
N ASP A 12 -14.06 -39.66 41.08
CA ASP A 12 -13.36 -40.80 40.45
C ASP A 12 -13.76 -41.10 38.98
N CYS A 13 -12.85 -41.80 38.33
CA CYS A 13 -12.77 -42.33 36.96
C CYS A 13 -13.92 -43.28 36.55
N SER A 14 -14.13 -43.46 35.23
CA SER A 14 -13.80 -44.74 34.54
C SER A 14 -14.34 -44.91 33.11
N ARG A 15 -13.45 -45.48 32.27
CA ARG A 15 -13.61 -46.51 31.20
C ARG A 15 -14.65 -46.32 30.08
N ALA A 16 -14.26 -46.24 28.80
CA ALA A 16 -13.65 -47.24 27.90
C ALA A 16 -14.63 -48.28 27.31
N ALA A 17 -14.70 -48.36 25.97
CA ALA A 17 -14.99 -49.58 25.23
C ALA A 17 -14.42 -49.53 23.80
N ARG A 18 -13.60 -50.54 23.48
CA ARG A 18 -13.12 -50.93 22.15
C ARG A 18 -14.20 -51.68 21.38
N ILE A 19 -14.18 -51.62 20.05
CA ILE A 19 -14.66 -52.73 19.22
C ILE A 19 -13.58 -53.07 18.17
N THR A 20 -13.19 -54.34 18.22
CA THR A 20 -12.31 -55.09 17.31
C THR A 20 -13.12 -55.58 16.10
N THR A 21 -12.54 -55.67 14.90
CA THR A 21 -12.82 -56.81 13.99
C THR A 21 -11.64 -57.06 13.04
N THR A 22 -11.28 -58.34 13.00
CA THR A 22 -10.19 -59.04 12.33
C THR A 22 -10.57 -59.48 10.92
N ARG A 23 -9.62 -59.54 9.96
CA ARG A 23 -9.39 -60.70 9.06
C ARG A 23 -8.23 -60.50 8.07
N LEU A 24 -7.27 -61.42 8.11
CA LEU A 24 -6.46 -61.96 6.99
C LEU A 24 -7.06 -63.34 6.60
N PRO A 25 -6.64 -64.12 5.57
CA PRO A 25 -5.43 -64.04 4.72
C PRO A 25 -5.60 -64.43 3.22
N GLN A 26 -4.46 -64.59 2.52
CA GLN A 26 -4.07 -65.62 1.51
C GLN A 26 -3.79 -65.24 0.03
N SER A 27 -2.50 -65.43 -0.32
CA SER A 27 -1.94 -66.33 -1.36
C SER A 27 -1.93 -65.97 -2.87
N SER A 28 -0.70 -65.77 -3.35
CA SER A 28 -0.03 -66.39 -4.52
C SER A 28 -0.63 -66.33 -5.93
N GLY A 29 0.12 -65.69 -6.85
CA GLY A 29 -0.05 -65.83 -8.30
C GLY A 29 1.10 -65.19 -9.08
N SER A 30 1.91 -66.03 -9.72
CA SER A 30 2.99 -65.69 -10.67
C SER A 30 2.41 -65.26 -12.03
N GLY A 31 3.00 -64.25 -12.68
CA GLY A 31 2.60 -63.84 -14.03
C GLY A 31 3.47 -62.73 -14.61
N PHE A 32 4.31 -63.08 -15.59
CA PHE A 32 5.12 -62.20 -16.42
C PHE A 32 4.29 -61.10 -17.09
N GLY A 33 4.79 -59.85 -17.06
CA GLY A 33 4.20 -58.76 -17.83
C GLY A 33 4.85 -57.40 -17.55
N SER A 34 5.93 -57.10 -18.29
CA SER A 34 6.53 -55.76 -18.33
C SER A 34 5.51 -54.73 -18.82
N LYS A 35 4.99 -53.92 -17.90
CA LYS A 35 4.32 -52.65 -18.23
C LYS A 35 4.89 -51.56 -17.35
N SER A 36 5.46 -50.55 -18.00
CA SER A 36 5.94 -49.31 -17.39
C SER A 36 4.79 -48.63 -16.63
N VAL A 37 4.76 -48.84 -15.30
CA VAL A 37 3.91 -48.07 -14.40
C VAL A 37 4.59 -46.71 -14.24
N ARG A 38 4.00 -45.68 -14.87
CA ARG A 38 4.30 -44.29 -14.55
C ARG A 38 4.20 -44.16 -13.03
N LYS A 39 5.32 -43.86 -12.36
CA LYS A 39 5.31 -43.37 -10.99
C LYS A 39 4.42 -42.12 -10.99
N ILE A 40 3.18 -42.30 -10.59
CA ILE A 40 2.34 -41.20 -10.12
C ILE A 40 3.03 -40.77 -8.83
N ASN A 41 3.90 -39.77 -8.93
CA ASN A 41 4.33 -39.04 -7.76
C ASN A 41 3.04 -38.62 -7.04
N PRO A 42 2.87 -38.92 -5.74
CA PRO A 42 1.77 -38.34 -4.99
C PRO A 42 1.90 -36.83 -5.17
N THR A 43 0.84 -36.23 -5.70
CA THR A 43 0.67 -34.79 -5.80
C THR A 43 1.18 -34.20 -4.48
N PRO A 44 2.21 -33.34 -4.48
CA PRO A 44 2.53 -32.62 -3.25
C PRO A 44 1.24 -31.94 -2.83
N ALA A 45 0.79 -32.24 -1.61
CA ALA A 45 -0.30 -31.53 -0.98
C ALA A 45 -0.06 -30.04 -1.23
N PRO A 46 -1.11 -29.24 -1.53
CA PRO A 46 -0.93 -27.81 -1.67
C PRO A 46 -0.21 -27.33 -0.40
N SER A 47 1.05 -26.93 -0.56
CA SER A 47 1.75 -26.16 0.44
C SER A 47 0.83 -25.00 0.81
N PRO A 48 0.74 -24.59 2.08
CA PRO A 48 -0.08 -23.45 2.47
C PRO A 48 0.57 -22.16 1.93
N SER A 49 0.56 -21.98 0.61
CA SER A 49 0.69 -20.68 -0.01
C SER A 49 -0.62 -19.96 0.21
N SER A 50 -0.53 -18.76 0.77
CA SER A 50 -1.58 -17.74 0.91
C SER A 50 -2.65 -17.96 1.98
N TYR A 51 -2.26 -17.98 3.26
CA TYR A 51 -3.00 -17.13 4.19
C TYR A 51 -2.45 -15.73 3.99
N GLU A 52 -3.16 -14.92 3.22
CA GLU A 52 -2.88 -13.49 3.16
C GLU A 52 -3.01 -12.94 4.58
N MET A 53 -1.99 -12.21 5.02
CA MET A 53 -1.92 -11.69 6.37
C MET A 53 -3.12 -10.77 6.65
N PHE A 54 -3.76 -10.94 7.81
CA PHE A 54 -4.97 -10.22 8.19
C PHE A 54 -4.82 -8.70 8.02
N GLU A 55 -3.69 -8.15 8.48
CA GLU A 55 -3.39 -6.73 8.38
C GLU A 55 -3.36 -6.22 6.94
N LEU A 56 -2.90 -7.04 5.98
CA LEU A 56 -2.92 -6.67 4.55
C LEU A 56 -4.35 -6.67 4.01
N GLN A 57 -5.17 -7.65 4.41
CA GLN A 57 -6.58 -7.74 4.00
C GLN A 57 -7.37 -6.55 4.53
N GLU A 58 -7.21 -6.23 5.81
CA GLU A 58 -7.85 -5.07 6.46
C GLU A 58 -7.40 -3.76 5.82
N LEU A 59 -6.08 -3.57 5.62
CA LEU A 59 -5.56 -2.38 4.95
C LEU A 59 -6.21 -2.22 3.56
N ARG A 60 -6.26 -3.29 2.76
CA ARG A 60 -6.87 -3.25 1.43
C ARG A 60 -8.35 -2.87 1.47
N ALA A 61 -9.12 -3.45 2.40
CA ALA A 61 -10.55 -3.17 2.55
C ALA A 61 -10.81 -1.72 2.98
N GLN A 62 -10.03 -1.21 3.92
CA GLN A 62 -10.18 0.14 4.45
C GLN A 62 -9.77 1.20 3.42
N LEU A 63 -8.63 1.04 2.74
CA LEU A 63 -8.20 1.95 1.68
C LEU A 63 -9.21 1.99 0.54
N GLN A 64 -9.76 0.83 0.14
CA GLN A 64 -10.79 0.78 -0.89
C GLN A 64 -12.08 1.50 -0.46
N THR A 65 -12.45 1.41 0.82
CA THR A 65 -13.61 2.13 1.36
C THR A 65 -13.39 3.64 1.32
N ILE A 66 -12.21 4.11 1.75
CA ILE A 66 -11.82 5.53 1.69
C ILE A 66 -11.88 6.04 0.25
N LEU A 67 -11.40 5.26 -0.72
CA LEU A 67 -11.39 5.65 -2.13
C LEU A 67 -12.81 5.76 -2.68
N LYS A 68 -13.62 4.71 -2.49
CA LYS A 68 -15.00 4.63 -3.01
C LYS A 68 -15.92 5.70 -2.43
N GLN A 69 -15.77 5.98 -1.14
CA GLN A 69 -16.57 7.01 -0.46
C GLN A 69 -15.96 8.42 -0.62
N ASN A 70 -14.81 8.52 -1.30
CA ASN A 70 -14.06 9.76 -1.46
C ASN A 70 -13.83 10.48 -0.12
N ILE A 71 -13.51 9.72 0.93
CA ILE A 71 -13.24 10.25 2.26
C ILE A 71 -11.91 11.00 2.20
N LEU A 72 -11.94 12.24 2.69
CA LEU A 72 -10.75 13.09 2.77
C LEU A 72 -9.84 12.59 3.90
N ILE A 73 -8.54 12.49 3.63
CA ILE A 73 -7.55 12.08 4.64
C ILE A 73 -7.59 12.97 5.90
N GLN A 74 -7.89 14.26 5.71
CA GLN A 74 -8.00 15.25 6.79
C GLN A 74 -9.24 15.03 7.66
N SER A 75 -10.23 14.27 7.18
CA SER A 75 -11.48 13.96 7.90
C SER A 75 -11.42 12.67 8.72
N LEU A 76 -10.35 11.89 8.61
CA LEU A 76 -10.16 10.68 9.41
C LEU A 76 -9.95 11.03 10.88
N SER A 77 -10.67 10.34 11.78
CA SER A 77 -10.49 10.51 13.23
C SER A 77 -9.09 10.07 13.67
N LYS A 78 -8.63 10.55 14.83
CA LYS A 78 -7.31 10.20 15.37
C LYS A 78 -7.17 8.70 15.58
N GLU A 79 -8.21 8.06 16.09
CA GLU A 79 -8.28 6.62 16.32
C GLU A 79 -8.16 5.86 15.01
N LYS A 80 -8.87 6.32 13.96
CA LYS A 80 -8.82 5.65 12.66
C LYS A 80 -7.47 5.82 11.97
N ARG A 81 -6.83 6.99 12.11
CA ARG A 81 -5.47 7.23 11.61
C ARG A 81 -4.45 6.36 12.34
N GLN A 82 -4.59 6.18 13.65
CA GLN A 82 -3.71 5.31 14.43
C GLN A 82 -3.85 3.86 13.96
N GLU A 83 -5.07 3.36 13.85
CA GLU A 83 -5.38 2.00 13.36
C GLU A 83 -4.78 1.75 11.96
N LEU A 84 -5.01 2.66 11.00
CA LEU A 84 -4.44 2.56 9.66
C LEU A 84 -2.91 2.61 9.67
N SER A 85 -2.32 3.43 10.54
CA SER A 85 -0.86 3.52 10.67
C SER A 85 -0.26 2.20 11.16
N GLU A 86 -0.91 1.52 12.09
CA GLU A 86 -0.49 0.20 12.58
C GLU A 86 -0.56 -0.85 11.47
N TYR A 87 -1.63 -0.86 10.67
CA TYR A 87 -1.71 -1.76 9.52
C TYR A 87 -0.62 -1.50 8.47
N VAL A 88 -0.37 -0.24 8.12
CA VAL A 88 0.68 0.13 7.15
C VAL A 88 2.05 -0.33 7.65
N LYS A 89 2.38 -0.04 8.91
CA LYS A 89 3.65 -0.48 9.52
C LYS A 89 3.77 -2.00 9.52
N ALA A 90 2.71 -2.71 9.94
CA ALA A 90 2.71 -4.17 9.96
C ALA A 90 2.91 -4.79 8.57
N VAL A 91 2.30 -4.22 7.52
CA VAL A 91 2.49 -4.68 6.13
C VAL A 91 3.93 -4.47 5.68
N VAL A 92 4.50 -3.27 5.88
CA VAL A 92 5.87 -2.98 5.46
C VAL A 92 6.90 -3.84 6.21
N GLU A 93 6.68 -4.14 7.49
CA GLU A 93 7.61 -4.91 8.31
C GLU A 93 7.52 -6.43 8.10
N LYS A 94 6.32 -6.96 7.90
CA LYS A 94 6.06 -8.42 7.94
C LYS A 94 5.77 -9.03 6.58
N VAL A 95 5.43 -8.23 5.57
CA VAL A 95 5.03 -8.71 4.24
C VAL A 95 6.02 -8.23 3.18
N ASP A 96 6.66 -9.17 2.51
CA ASP A 96 7.47 -8.87 1.33
C ASP A 96 6.61 -8.16 0.26
N SER A 97 7.18 -7.11 -0.33
CA SER A 97 6.59 -6.48 -1.52
C SER A 97 6.42 -7.52 -2.64
N PRO A 98 5.23 -7.59 -3.28
CA PRO A 98 5.01 -8.45 -4.45
C PRO A 98 5.99 -8.18 -5.59
N ILE A 99 6.42 -6.92 -5.75
CA ILE A 99 7.53 -6.54 -6.62
C ILE A 99 8.82 -6.48 -5.81
N ASP A 100 9.82 -7.28 -6.19
CA ASP A 100 11.14 -7.27 -5.57
C ASP A 100 12.02 -6.17 -6.19
N PHE A 101 12.11 -5.03 -5.49
CA PHE A 101 13.02 -3.95 -5.84
C PHE A 101 14.47 -4.26 -5.44
N SER A 102 14.68 -5.08 -4.42
CA SER A 102 15.99 -5.34 -3.82
C SER A 102 16.84 -6.37 -4.58
N GLY A 103 16.23 -7.12 -5.50
CA GLY A 103 16.85 -8.26 -6.18
C GLY A 103 17.21 -9.42 -5.24
N ARG A 104 16.81 -9.37 -3.97
CA ARG A 104 17.19 -10.34 -2.92
C ARG A 104 16.47 -11.67 -3.04
N ARG A 105 15.36 -11.78 -3.81
CA ARG A 105 14.64 -13.07 -4.02
C ARG A 105 15.38 -14.06 -4.94
N GLY A 106 16.69 -13.93 -5.09
CA GLY A 106 17.57 -15.07 -5.39
C GLY A 106 17.61 -15.56 -6.84
N ASN A 107 16.99 -14.87 -7.79
CA ASN A 107 17.04 -15.27 -9.21
C ASN A 107 17.72 -14.26 -10.14
N GLY A 108 18.44 -13.26 -9.60
CA GLY A 108 19.16 -12.25 -10.39
C GLY A 108 18.24 -11.41 -11.31
N ASN A 109 16.93 -11.48 -11.11
CA ASN A 109 15.95 -10.90 -12.01
C ASN A 109 15.67 -9.46 -11.57
N THR A 110 16.49 -8.52 -12.04
CA THR A 110 16.35 -7.05 -11.91
C THR A 110 15.06 -6.49 -12.54
N MET A 111 14.15 -7.36 -12.99
CA MET A 111 12.86 -7.01 -13.58
C MET A 111 11.87 -6.40 -12.59
N GLY A 112 12.15 -6.34 -11.28
CA GLY A 112 11.27 -5.70 -10.31
C GLY A 112 10.99 -4.24 -10.64
N THR A 113 12.04 -3.46 -10.88
CA THR A 113 11.90 -2.06 -11.26
C THR A 113 11.20 -1.88 -12.60
N ALA A 114 11.50 -2.74 -13.59
CA ALA A 114 10.81 -2.70 -14.89
C ALA A 114 9.31 -3.02 -14.75
N LYS A 115 8.94 -3.99 -13.91
CA LYS A 115 7.54 -4.32 -13.60
C LYS A 115 6.84 -3.17 -12.89
N PHE A 116 7.53 -2.48 -11.98
CA PHE A 116 7.00 -1.30 -11.31
C PHE A 116 6.74 -0.18 -12.32
N VAL A 117 7.73 0.17 -13.15
CA VAL A 117 7.60 1.21 -14.20
C VAL A 117 6.39 0.89 -15.10
N ALA A 118 6.32 -0.33 -15.64
CA ALA A 118 5.20 -0.75 -16.49
C ALA A 118 3.85 -0.75 -15.75
N ALA A 119 3.86 -0.96 -14.43
CA ALA A 119 2.66 -0.96 -13.61
C ALA A 119 2.21 0.45 -13.20
N VAL A 120 3.08 1.46 -13.18
CA VAL A 120 2.72 2.84 -12.84
C VAL A 120 2.53 3.73 -14.05
N GLU A 121 3.16 3.41 -15.18
CA GLU A 121 3.10 4.15 -16.43
C GLU A 121 1.66 4.33 -16.94
N GLY A 122 1.34 5.56 -17.36
CA GLY A 122 0.03 5.91 -17.94
C GLY A 122 -1.14 5.85 -16.96
N LYS A 123 -0.88 5.83 -15.65
CA LYS A 123 -1.90 5.69 -14.60
C LYS A 123 -1.90 6.87 -13.64
N SER A 124 -3.02 7.02 -12.94
CA SER A 124 -3.17 8.02 -11.88
C SER A 124 -3.14 7.37 -10.51
N TRP A 125 -2.39 7.95 -9.57
CA TRP A 125 -2.18 7.42 -8.23
C TRP A 125 -2.58 8.47 -7.20
N ARG A 126 -3.65 8.21 -6.45
CA ARG A 126 -4.16 9.12 -5.43
C ARG A 126 -3.56 8.80 -4.08
N LEU A 127 -2.96 9.80 -3.42
CA LEU A 127 -2.58 9.70 -2.02
C LEU A 127 -3.85 9.59 -1.18
N ILE A 128 -4.00 8.47 -0.48
CA ILE A 128 -5.21 8.17 0.30
C ILE A 128 -4.96 8.23 1.80
N PHE A 129 -3.72 7.97 2.21
CA PHE A 129 -3.32 7.94 3.60
C PHE A 129 -1.84 8.28 3.76
N SER A 130 -1.47 8.85 4.90
CA SER A 130 -0.10 9.08 5.32
C SER A 130 -0.05 8.92 6.83
N THR A 131 1.00 8.25 7.33
CA THR A 131 1.22 8.08 8.76
C THR A 131 1.74 9.35 9.43
N ASP A 132 2.03 10.40 8.66
CA ASP A 132 2.36 11.70 9.22
C ASP A 132 1.14 12.26 9.98
N GLY A 133 1.33 12.51 11.28
CA GLY A 133 0.30 13.08 12.16
C GLY A 133 -0.11 14.50 11.76
N ASN A 134 0.70 15.20 10.97
CA ASN A 134 0.47 16.60 10.62
C ASN A 134 -0.57 16.82 9.51
N SER A 135 -1.08 15.77 8.84
CA SER A 135 -2.10 15.95 7.80
C SER A 135 -3.52 16.23 8.31
N SER A 136 -3.73 16.27 9.63
CA SER A 136 -5.00 16.70 10.24
C SER A 136 -4.82 18.05 10.96
N THR A 137 -4.92 19.16 10.23
CA THR A 137 -5.24 20.43 10.88
C THR A 137 -6.68 20.38 11.35
N THR A 138 -6.89 20.09 12.62
CA THR A 138 -8.12 20.43 13.32
C THR A 138 -8.24 21.96 13.33
N SER A 139 -8.90 22.52 12.32
CA SER A 139 -9.43 23.88 12.42
C SER A 139 -10.67 23.86 13.31
N SER A 140 -10.51 23.54 14.59
CA SER A 140 -11.44 23.98 15.62
C SER A 140 -11.14 25.47 15.82
N GLY A 141 -12.04 26.31 15.33
CA GLY A 141 -11.89 27.75 15.34
C GLY A 141 -11.63 28.29 16.74
N GLU A 142 -10.48 28.93 16.89
CA GLU A 142 -10.23 30.15 17.65
C GLU A 142 -8.76 30.49 17.39
N GLY A 143 -8.45 31.77 17.23
CA GLY A 143 -7.19 32.25 16.66
C GLY A 143 -5.94 31.65 17.30
N GLY A 144 -5.24 30.81 16.54
CA GLY A 144 -3.93 30.27 16.88
C GLY A 144 -3.20 29.93 15.60
N ALA A 145 -2.06 30.58 15.39
CA ALA A 145 -1.22 30.48 14.19
C ALA A 145 -0.42 29.16 14.15
N ASP A 146 -1.11 28.01 14.15
CA ASP A 146 -0.50 26.70 13.86
C ASP A 146 -1.01 26.20 12.52
N ALA A 147 -0.66 26.93 11.46
CA ALA A 147 -0.56 26.32 10.14
C ALA A 147 0.76 25.56 10.12
N THR A 148 0.75 24.33 10.61
CA THR A 148 1.93 23.45 10.61
C THR A 148 2.44 23.31 9.19
N GLU A 149 3.68 23.74 8.94
CA GLU A 149 4.33 23.68 7.64
C GLU A 149 4.23 22.26 7.06
N GLY A 150 3.57 22.12 5.91
CA GLY A 150 3.48 20.86 5.17
C GLY A 150 2.12 20.15 5.19
N ALA A 151 1.15 20.60 5.99
CA ALA A 151 -0.19 20.02 5.96
C ALA A 151 -0.94 20.33 4.64
N LEU A 152 -1.53 19.31 4.02
CA LEU A 152 -2.35 19.49 2.82
C LEU A 152 -3.57 20.38 3.13
N PRO A 153 -3.90 21.37 2.28
CA PRO A 153 -5.09 22.20 2.48
C PRO A 153 -6.35 21.35 2.68
N TYR A 154 -7.20 21.72 3.64
CA TYR A 154 -8.42 20.96 3.90
C TYR A 154 -9.28 20.85 2.63
N GLY A 155 -9.78 19.64 2.35
CA GLY A 155 -10.56 19.39 1.15
C GLY A 155 -9.73 19.26 -0.12
N SER A 156 -8.42 19.13 -0.03
CA SER A 156 -7.56 18.77 -1.16
C SER A 156 -7.12 17.30 -1.13
N SER A 157 -6.90 16.73 -2.31
CA SER A 157 -6.29 15.42 -2.52
C SER A 157 -5.09 15.54 -3.45
N VAL A 158 -4.06 14.72 -3.21
CA VAL A 158 -2.88 14.64 -4.07
C VAL A 158 -3.06 13.48 -5.04
N ILE A 159 -2.80 13.73 -6.32
CA ILE A 159 -2.82 12.74 -7.38
C ILE A 159 -1.51 12.86 -8.17
N LEU A 160 -0.84 11.74 -8.38
CA LEU A 160 0.30 11.62 -9.29
C LEU A 160 -0.23 11.05 -10.60
N ARG A 161 -0.25 11.85 -11.68
CA ARG A 161 -0.57 11.35 -13.02
C ARG A 161 0.75 11.03 -13.71
N ILE A 162 1.05 9.74 -13.84
CA ILE A 162 2.32 9.27 -14.38
C ILE A 162 2.14 9.08 -15.88
N GLY A 163 2.92 9.83 -16.66
CA GLY A 163 2.92 9.76 -18.12
C GLY A 163 3.70 8.55 -18.63
N GLN A 164 4.05 8.60 -19.92
CA GLN A 164 4.84 7.56 -20.56
C GLN A 164 6.31 7.63 -20.13
N PHE A 165 6.95 6.47 -20.08
CA PHE A 165 8.39 6.32 -19.84
C PHE A 165 9.12 6.07 -21.16
N MET A 166 10.28 6.70 -21.32
CA MET A 166 11.28 6.35 -22.32
C MET A 166 12.47 5.73 -21.59
N GLY A 167 12.43 4.41 -21.42
CA GLY A 167 13.39 3.70 -20.57
C GLY A 167 13.07 3.92 -19.10
N THR A 168 13.97 4.58 -18.35
CA THR A 168 13.80 4.87 -16.91
C THR A 168 13.37 6.29 -16.62
N GLU A 169 13.26 7.15 -17.64
CA GLU A 169 12.83 8.54 -17.51
C GLU A 169 11.41 8.69 -18.04
N GLY A 170 10.61 9.55 -17.40
CA GLY A 170 9.21 9.76 -17.75
C GLY A 170 8.73 11.16 -17.37
N THR A 171 7.44 11.36 -17.55
CA THR A 171 6.75 12.60 -17.15
C THR A 171 5.79 12.31 -16.00
N LEU A 172 5.62 13.30 -15.13
CA LEU A 172 4.69 13.21 -14.01
C LEU A 172 3.99 14.55 -13.82
N ASP A 173 2.68 14.51 -13.65
CA ASP A 173 1.94 15.65 -13.14
C ASP A 173 1.63 15.41 -11.66
N TYR A 174 2.17 16.26 -10.79
CA TYR A 174 1.76 16.30 -9.40
C TYR A 174 0.55 17.22 -9.31
N VAL A 175 -0.60 16.66 -8.96
CA VAL A 175 -1.88 17.35 -8.98
C VAL A 175 -2.42 17.50 -7.57
N LEU A 176 -2.74 18.74 -7.19
CA LEU A 176 -3.51 19.04 -6.01
C LEU A 176 -4.95 19.34 -6.45
N LYS A 177 -5.84 18.38 -6.23
CA LYS A 177 -7.25 18.44 -6.63
C LYS A 177 -8.11 18.88 -5.44
N TYR A 178 -9.01 19.83 -5.64
CA TYR A 178 -9.87 20.34 -4.57
C TYR A 178 -11.29 19.76 -4.67
N SER A 179 -11.78 19.22 -3.56
CA SER A 179 -13.14 18.63 -3.42
C SER A 179 -14.27 19.66 -3.45
N LYS A 180 -14.02 20.86 -2.92
CA LYS A 180 -14.88 22.04 -3.06
C LYS A 180 -14.07 23.09 -3.79
N GLN A 181 -14.66 23.73 -4.80
CA GLN A 181 -14.02 24.82 -5.54
C GLN A 181 -13.62 25.92 -4.55
N ILE A 182 -12.34 25.99 -4.20
CA ILE A 182 -11.81 27.11 -3.41
C ILE A 182 -11.66 28.26 -4.39
N MET A 183 -12.57 29.23 -4.33
CA MET A 183 -12.55 30.40 -5.23
C MET A 183 -12.52 30.02 -6.74
N GLY A 184 -13.14 28.90 -7.11
CA GLY A 184 -13.18 28.38 -8.49
C GLY A 184 -11.93 27.68 -9.01
N LEU A 185 -10.93 27.47 -8.16
CA LEU A 185 -9.78 26.62 -8.45
C LEU A 185 -10.21 25.15 -8.31
N LYS A 186 -10.15 24.40 -9.43
CA LYS A 186 -10.48 22.97 -9.45
C LYS A 186 -9.25 22.12 -9.10
N GLU A 187 -8.13 22.42 -9.75
CA GLU A 187 -6.87 21.70 -9.55
C GLU A 187 -5.66 22.60 -9.82
N LEU A 188 -4.57 22.30 -9.12
CA LEU A 188 -3.23 22.80 -9.40
C LEU A 188 -2.39 21.65 -9.94
N VAL A 189 -1.70 21.88 -11.05
CA VAL A 189 -0.93 20.84 -11.76
C VAL A 189 0.52 21.28 -11.86
N ALA A 190 1.40 20.63 -11.12
CA ALA A 190 2.84 20.80 -11.25
C ALA A 190 3.41 19.75 -12.22
N LYS A 191 3.72 20.19 -13.43
CA LYS A 191 4.40 19.42 -14.47
C LYS A 191 5.82 19.10 -14.01
N SER A 192 6.16 17.83 -14.03
CA SER A 192 7.43 17.29 -13.54
C SER A 192 8.02 16.31 -14.53
N ILE A 193 9.34 16.15 -14.47
CA ILE A 193 10.01 14.96 -15.02
C ILE A 193 10.21 13.97 -13.89
N CYS A 194 10.12 12.68 -14.18
CA CYS A 194 10.42 11.63 -13.22
C CYS A 194 11.43 10.63 -13.78
N SER A 195 12.09 9.92 -12.90
CA SER A 195 13.00 8.83 -13.24
C SER A 195 12.97 7.76 -12.17
N VAL A 196 13.14 6.49 -12.55
CA VAL A 196 13.23 5.37 -11.61
C VAL A 196 14.62 4.77 -11.67
N ASP A 197 15.30 4.71 -10.53
CA ASP A 197 16.64 4.14 -10.45
C ASP A 197 16.57 2.60 -10.59
N ILE A 198 17.27 2.08 -11.59
CA ILE A 198 17.44 0.63 -11.86
C ILE A 198 18.82 0.13 -11.41
N GLY A 199 19.66 1.02 -10.88
CA GLY A 199 21.02 0.77 -10.47
C GLY A 199 21.09 -0.11 -9.20
N PRO A 200 22.26 -0.69 -8.93
CA PRO A 200 22.45 -1.59 -7.80
C PRO A 200 22.46 -0.86 -6.44
N VAL A 201 22.51 0.47 -6.44
CA VAL A 201 22.65 1.29 -5.22
C VAL A 201 21.30 1.57 -4.59
N ASN A 202 20.32 2.10 -5.35
CA ASN A 202 18.99 2.43 -4.85
C ASN A 202 17.88 1.92 -5.81
N PRO A 203 17.78 0.61 -6.05
CA PRO A 203 16.82 0.10 -7.02
C PRO A 203 15.39 0.40 -6.58
N GLY A 204 14.59 0.98 -7.49
CA GLY A 204 13.21 1.37 -7.23
C GLY A 204 13.02 2.78 -6.64
N LEU A 205 14.11 3.55 -6.47
CA LEU A 205 14.03 4.95 -6.07
C LEU A 205 13.35 5.76 -7.17
N PHE A 206 12.15 6.27 -6.89
CA PHE A 206 11.40 7.10 -7.82
C PHE A 206 11.72 8.57 -7.53
N THR A 207 12.39 9.23 -8.46
CA THR A 207 12.78 10.64 -8.34
C THR A 207 11.94 11.48 -9.27
N TYR A 208 11.48 12.64 -8.83
CA TYR A 208 10.84 13.60 -9.73
C TYR A 208 11.21 15.04 -9.40
N GLN A 209 11.27 15.86 -10.45
CA GLN A 209 11.61 17.27 -10.35
C GLN A 209 10.51 18.12 -10.98
N TYR A 210 9.99 19.09 -10.22
CA TYR A 210 9.01 20.03 -10.74
C TYR A 210 9.67 20.95 -11.78
N LYS A 211 9.11 20.98 -13.00
CA LYS A 211 9.59 21.81 -14.11
C LYS A 211 8.73 23.06 -14.29
N ASP A 212 7.43 22.89 -14.27
CA ASP A 212 6.48 23.96 -14.57
C ASP A 212 5.19 23.76 -13.77
N ILE A 213 4.46 24.84 -13.51
CA ILE A 213 3.29 24.80 -12.64
C ILE A 213 2.17 25.53 -13.33
N LYS A 214 1.15 24.76 -13.66
CA LYS A 214 -0.05 25.20 -14.34
C LYS A 214 -1.21 25.18 -13.35
N THR A 215 -1.99 26.24 -13.39
CA THR A 215 -3.21 26.36 -12.60
C THR A 215 -4.40 26.46 -13.54
N ASN A 216 -5.52 25.89 -13.12
CA ASN A 216 -6.78 26.00 -13.85
C ASN A 216 -7.83 26.66 -12.95
N VAL A 217 -8.07 27.95 -13.18
CA VAL A 217 -9.06 28.77 -12.48
C VAL A 217 -10.02 29.35 -13.51
N PHE A 218 -11.30 28.97 -13.46
CA PHE A 218 -12.37 29.55 -14.30
C PHE A 218 -12.02 29.75 -15.80
N GLY A 219 -11.41 28.76 -16.46
CA GLY A 219 -11.05 28.84 -17.88
C GLY A 219 -9.85 29.73 -18.20
N ILE A 220 -9.21 30.31 -17.18
CA ILE A 220 -7.94 31.01 -17.27
C ILE A 220 -6.83 30.04 -16.83
N SER A 221 -6.04 29.62 -17.80
CA SER A 221 -4.87 28.76 -17.60
C SER A 221 -3.64 29.59 -17.23
N ASN A 222 -2.75 29.04 -16.40
CA ASN A 222 -1.42 29.59 -16.07
C ASN A 222 -1.39 30.82 -15.16
N LEU A 223 -2.31 30.92 -14.19
CA LEU A 223 -2.18 31.91 -13.12
C LEU A 223 -1.02 31.55 -12.17
N PRO A 224 -0.03 32.44 -11.97
CA PRO A 224 1.06 32.20 -11.04
C PRO A 224 0.53 32.17 -9.60
N VAL A 225 0.54 31.00 -8.98
CA VAL A 225 0.23 30.79 -7.56
C VAL A 225 1.53 30.86 -6.76
N GLY A 226 1.63 31.86 -5.89
CA GLY A 226 2.85 32.23 -5.16
C GLY A 226 3.51 31.10 -4.35
N PHE A 227 2.78 30.06 -3.94
CA PHE A 227 3.34 28.90 -3.22
C PHE A 227 3.98 27.86 -4.15
N PHE A 228 3.39 27.61 -5.31
CA PHE A 228 3.89 26.57 -6.18
C PHE A 228 5.11 27.08 -6.97
N GLY A 229 5.18 28.36 -7.35
CA GLY A 229 6.38 28.90 -8.01
C GLY A 229 7.71 28.58 -7.30
N LEU A 230 7.68 28.38 -5.98
CA LEU A 230 8.80 27.97 -5.13
C LEU A 230 9.18 26.47 -5.23
N LEU A 231 8.31 25.64 -5.81
CA LEU A 231 8.54 24.21 -6.05
C LEU A 231 9.36 23.97 -7.32
N LYS A 232 9.35 24.91 -8.28
CA LYS A 232 10.11 24.75 -9.53
C LYS A 232 11.58 24.49 -9.24
N GLY A 233 12.11 23.41 -9.80
CA GLY A 233 13.48 22.96 -9.59
C GLY A 233 13.70 22.08 -8.37
N ARG A 234 12.74 22.01 -7.42
CA ARG A 234 12.81 21.07 -6.29
C ARG A 234 12.71 19.64 -6.79
N VAL A 235 13.55 18.79 -6.22
CA VAL A 235 13.64 17.36 -6.49
C VAL A 235 13.09 16.63 -5.28
N ASN A 236 12.22 15.67 -5.52
CA ASN A 236 11.72 14.76 -4.50
C ASN A 236 12.20 13.34 -4.80
N TYR A 237 12.50 12.62 -3.73
CA TYR A 237 12.91 11.23 -3.75
C TYR A 237 11.85 10.40 -3.04
N ILE A 238 11.29 9.43 -3.75
CA ILE A 238 10.30 8.50 -3.23
C ILE A 238 10.95 7.13 -3.11
N ASP A 239 11.11 6.67 -1.89
CA ASP A 239 11.60 5.34 -1.58
C ASP A 239 10.43 4.35 -1.54
N THR A 240 10.29 3.53 -2.58
CA THR A 240 9.21 2.57 -2.70
C THR A 240 9.50 1.33 -1.87
N VAL A 241 8.72 1.11 -0.81
CA VAL A 241 8.92 -0.03 0.11
C VAL A 241 7.95 -1.18 -0.14
N TRP A 242 6.78 -0.92 -0.72
CA TRP A 242 5.81 -1.96 -1.02
C TRP A 242 4.91 -1.60 -2.20
N PHE A 243 4.68 -2.54 -3.12
CA PHE A 243 3.85 -2.32 -4.29
C PHE A 243 3.20 -3.60 -4.83
N ASP A 244 1.88 -3.58 -5.05
CA ASP A 244 1.11 -4.73 -5.57
C ASP A 244 0.45 -4.50 -6.95
N GLY A 245 0.68 -3.34 -7.57
CA GLY A 245 0.04 -2.96 -8.85
C GLY A 245 -1.24 -2.14 -8.70
N GLU A 246 -1.84 -2.12 -7.51
CA GLU A 246 -3.07 -1.37 -7.21
C GLU A 246 -2.87 -0.39 -6.03
N ARG A 247 -1.95 -0.71 -5.12
CA ARG A 247 -1.51 0.13 -4.01
C ARG A 247 0.00 0.23 -4.00
N TRP A 248 0.45 1.39 -3.57
CA TRP A 248 1.84 1.77 -3.50
C TRP A 248 2.11 2.41 -2.14
N ILE A 249 3.09 1.88 -1.40
CA ILE A 249 3.53 2.43 -0.12
C ILE A 249 4.95 2.98 -0.31
N GLU A 250 5.09 4.25 0.05
CA GLU A 250 6.32 5.01 0.02
C GLU A 250 6.83 5.21 1.44
N ARG A 251 8.15 5.24 1.61
CA ARG A 251 8.82 5.61 2.84
C ARG A 251 9.43 7.00 2.68
N ASN A 252 9.22 7.84 3.68
CA ASN A 252 9.77 9.17 3.81
C ASN A 252 10.45 9.31 5.18
N TYR A 253 11.42 10.21 5.26
CA TYR A 253 12.13 10.54 6.50
C TYR A 253 11.85 12.01 6.82
N LEU A 254 11.35 12.26 8.03
CA LEU A 254 11.20 13.61 8.57
C LEU A 254 12.56 14.17 8.99
N GLU A 255 12.64 15.48 9.22
CA GLU A 255 13.88 16.15 9.62
C GLU A 255 14.46 15.62 10.94
N ASN A 256 13.59 15.14 11.83
CA ASN A 256 13.95 14.50 13.09
C ASN A 256 14.42 13.03 12.93
N GLY A 257 14.40 12.50 11.71
CA GLY A 257 14.76 11.11 11.39
C GLY A 257 13.60 10.12 11.50
N ASP A 258 12.40 10.55 11.90
CA ASP A 258 11.24 9.66 12.00
C ASP A 258 10.80 9.18 10.62
N VAL A 259 10.36 7.91 10.58
CA VAL A 259 9.90 7.26 9.37
C VAL A 259 8.40 7.47 9.20
N VAL A 260 8.03 8.03 8.05
CA VAL A 260 6.65 8.23 7.63
C VAL A 260 6.36 7.40 6.39
N TYR A 261 5.16 6.84 6.32
CA TYR A 261 4.68 6.12 5.15
C TYR A 261 3.55 6.87 4.47
N SER A 262 3.64 6.97 3.14
CA SER A 262 2.58 7.52 2.29
C SER A 262 1.99 6.40 1.44
N VAL A 263 0.66 6.33 1.38
CA VAL A 263 -0.07 5.25 0.72
C VAL A 263 -0.89 5.80 -0.44
N TYR A 264 -0.63 5.28 -1.62
CA TYR A 264 -1.31 5.63 -2.85
C TYR A 264 -2.12 4.45 -3.35
N VAL A 265 -3.26 4.77 -3.96
CA VAL A 265 -4.12 3.80 -4.64
C VAL A 265 -4.37 4.29 -6.05
N ARG A 266 -4.43 3.36 -7.00
CA ARG A 266 -4.76 3.68 -8.38
C ARG A 266 -6.14 4.35 -8.49
N ASP A 267 -6.21 5.46 -9.22
CA ASP A 267 -7.37 6.32 -9.38
C ASP A 267 -7.93 6.22 -10.81
N ILE A 268 -8.74 5.18 -11.02
CA ILE A 268 -9.33 4.86 -12.34
C ILE A 268 -10.32 5.95 -12.77
N GLU A 269 -10.98 6.62 -11.83
CA GLU A 269 -11.88 7.72 -12.10
C GLU A 269 -11.13 8.93 -12.69
N ASP A 270 -9.99 9.32 -12.13
CA ASP A 270 -9.17 10.40 -12.69
C ASP A 270 -8.60 10.01 -14.06
N GLU A 271 -8.16 8.76 -14.26
CA GLU A 271 -7.72 8.24 -15.57
C GLU A 271 -8.81 8.42 -16.66
N LYS A 272 -10.07 8.13 -16.32
CA LYS A 272 -11.23 8.32 -17.21
C LYS A 272 -11.52 9.80 -17.49
N GLU A 273 -11.31 10.69 -16.53
CA GLU A 273 -11.47 12.14 -16.72
C GLU A 273 -10.43 12.72 -17.67
N GLN A 274 -9.19 12.18 -17.67
CA GLN A 274 -8.11 12.65 -18.54
C GLN A 274 -8.26 12.22 -20.01
N THR A 275 -9.02 11.15 -20.28
CA THR A 275 -9.20 10.60 -21.63
C THR A 275 -10.40 11.23 -22.37
N LYS A 276 -11.21 12.05 -21.69
CA LYS A 276 -12.38 12.74 -22.25
C LYS A 276 -12.03 14.13 -22.75
#